data_AF-A0A829QAU3-F1
#
_entry.id   AF-A0A829QAU3-F1
#
_cell.length_a   1.000
_cell.length_b   1.000
_cell.length_c   1.000
_cell.angle_alpha   90.00
_cell.angle_beta   90.00
_cell.angle_gamma   90.00
#
_symmetry.space_group_name_H-M   'P 1'
#
loop_
_entity.id
_entity.type
_entity.pdbx_description
1 polymer ?
#
loop_
_entity_poly.entity_id
_entity_poly.type
_entity_poly.pdbx_seq_one_letter_code
_entity_poly.pdbx_strand_id
1 'polypeptide(L)' 'MSGFEGAVRTAVEGTKDVPGQIVNYTVTPLYKGSELMPAAVQIIAKGEDGFNLAVTILNR' A
#
# COMPACT_ATOMS: atom_id res chain seq x y z
N MET A 1 8.10 4.11 -0.18
CA MET A 1 7.07 3.57 0.73
C MET A 1 6.11 4.68 1.17
N SER A 2 6.61 5.74 1.81
CA SER A 2 5.82 6.87 2.33
C SER A 2 4.79 7.46 1.35
N GLY A 3 5.10 7.61 0.07
CA GLY A 3 4.15 8.14 -0.93
C GLY A 3 2.93 7.25 -1.15
N PHE A 4 3.12 5.93 -1.13
CA PHE A 4 2.03 4.96 -1.31
C PHE A 4 1.18 4.84 -0.04
N GLU A 5 1.81 4.88 1.13
CA GLU A 5 1.10 4.96 2.42
C GLU A 5 0.32 6.27 2.54
N GLY A 6 0.84 7.37 1.99
CA GLY A 6 0.12 8.64 1.88
C GLY A 6 -1.17 8.52 1.06
N ALA A 7 -1.15 7.78 -0.05
CA ALA A 7 -2.34 7.54 -0.86
C ALA A 7 -3.40 6.71 -0.10
N VAL A 8 -2.96 5.68 0.64
CA VAL A 8 -3.84 4.89 1.51
C VAL A 8 -4.45 5.76 2.61
N ARG A 9 -3.63 6.62 3.25
CA ARG A 9 -4.11 7.56 4.26
C ARG A 9 -5.18 8.48 3.68
N THR A 10 -4.95 9.08 2.52
CA THR A 10 -5.95 9.92 1.85
C THR A 10 -7.24 9.16 1.55
N ALA A 11 -7.16 7.88 1.17
CA ALA A 11 -8.34 7.05 0.93
C ALA A 11 -9.15 6.79 2.22
N VAL A 12 -8.46 6.59 3.36
CA VAL A 12 -9.10 6.39 4.67
C VAL A 12 -9.70 7.70 5.20
N GLU A 13 -8.98 8.81 5.09
CA GLU A 13 -9.42 10.12 5.59
C GLU A 13 -10.51 10.75 4.72
N GLY A 14 -10.50 10.45 3.42
CA GLY A 14 -11.32 11.13 2.43
C GLY A 14 -10.75 12.48 2.02
N THR A 15 -11.46 13.13 1.10
CA THR A 15 -11.20 14.49 0.63
C THR A 15 -12.48 15.32 0.77
N LYS A 16 -12.44 16.58 0.32
CA LYS A 16 -13.63 17.44 0.29
C LYS A 16 -14.76 16.83 -0.57
N ASP A 17 -14.40 16.10 -1.63
CA ASP A 17 -15.34 15.64 -2.65
C ASP A 17 -15.57 14.12 -2.62
N VAL A 18 -14.72 13.37 -1.92
CA VAL A 18 -14.78 11.90 -1.83
C VAL A 18 -14.75 11.51 -0.36
N PRO A 19 -15.79 10.82 0.18
CA PRO A 19 -15.77 10.38 1.57
C PRO A 19 -14.62 9.39 1.83
N GLY A 20 -14.18 9.33 3.08
CA GLY A 20 -13.23 8.30 3.53
C GLY A 20 -13.87 6.92 3.45
N GLN A 21 -13.05 5.89 3.24
CA GLN A 21 -13.50 4.51 3.05
C GLN A 21 -12.66 3.52 3.86
N ILE A 22 -13.22 2.35 4.19
CA ILE A 22 -12.46 1.25 4.76
C ILE A 22 -11.53 0.66 3.69
N VAL A 23 -10.24 0.53 4.02
CA VAL A 23 -9.22 -0.02 3.12
C VAL A 23 -8.67 -1.33 3.66
N ASN A 24 -8.85 -2.41 2.91
CA ASN A 24 -8.14 -3.67 3.14
C ASN A 24 -6.70 -3.50 2.66
N TYR A 25 -5.74 -3.60 3.58
CA TYR A 25 -4.33 -3.28 3.34
C TYR A 25 -3.43 -4.47 3.68
N THR A 26 -2.55 -4.86 2.76
CA THR A 26 -1.58 -5.93 2.95
C THR A 26 -0.20 -5.47 2.50
N VAL A 27 0.81 -5.74 3.34
CA VAL A 27 2.22 -5.47 3.06
C VAL A 27 3.00 -6.78 3.17
N THR A 28 3.69 -7.15 2.09
CA THR A 28 4.44 -8.40 2.01
C THR A 28 5.89 -8.08 1.64
N PRO A 29 6.88 -8.28 2.54
CA PRO A 29 8.28 -8.21 2.18
C PRO A 29 8.65 -9.39 1.27
N LEU A 30 9.40 -9.12 0.20
CA LEU A 30 9.84 -10.09 -0.79
C LEU A 30 11.34 -10.35 -0.63
N TYR A 31 11.70 -11.53 -0.13
CA TYR A 31 13.08 -11.97 0.08
C TYR A 31 13.58 -12.82 -1.08
N LYS A 32 14.91 -12.83 -1.26
CA LYS A 32 15.58 -13.77 -2.16
C LYS A 32 16.30 -14.82 -1.32
N GLY A 33 15.79 -16.06 -1.36
CA GLY A 33 16.34 -17.15 -0.57
C GLY A 33 16.34 -16.82 0.93
N SER A 34 17.49 -16.97 1.58
CA SER A 34 17.68 -16.71 3.01
C SER A 34 18.33 -15.34 3.31
N GLU A 35 18.28 -14.39 2.37
CA GLU A 35 18.79 -13.04 2.59
C GLU A 35 18.06 -12.39 3.79
N LEU A 36 18.82 -11.69 4.65
CA LEU A 36 18.27 -11.05 5.85
C LEU A 36 17.44 -9.79 5.54
N MET A 37 17.67 -9.21 4.35
CA MET A 37 16.96 -8.03 3.87
C MET A 37 16.05 -8.41 2.70
N PRO A 38 14.81 -7.88 2.65
CA PRO A 38 13.96 -8.08 1.49
C PRO A 38 14.55 -7.32 0.30
N ALA A 39 14.43 -7.89 -0.90
CA ALA A 39 14.78 -7.23 -2.15
C ALA A 39 13.71 -6.21 -2.58
N ALA A 40 12.47 -6.40 -2.11
CA ALA A 40 11.36 -5.51 -2.39
C ALA A 40 10.27 -5.63 -1.32
N VAL A 41 9.32 -4.70 -1.32
CA VAL A 41 8.09 -4.75 -0.53
C VAL A 41 6.91 -4.63 -1.48
N GLN A 42 5.99 -5.58 -1.43
CA GLN A 42 4.71 -5.48 -2.13
C GLN A 42 3.67 -4.86 -1.21
N ILE A 43 2.89 -3.93 -1.74
CA ILE A 43 1.74 -3.33 -1.10
C ILE A 43 0.52 -3.59 -1.98
N ILE A 44 -0.53 -4.17 -1.40
CA ILE A 44 -1.84 -4.33 -2.02
C ILE A 44 -2.86 -3.67 -1.10
N ALA A 45 -3.62 -2.71 -1.64
CA ALA A 45 -4.68 -2.02 -0.92
C ALA A 45 -5.95 -1.95 -1.78
N LYS A 46 -7.09 -2.31 -1.19
CA LYS A 46 -8.40 -2.21 -1.85
C LYS A 46 -9.41 -1.59 -0.89
N GLY A 47 -9.95 -0.45 -1.28
CA GLY A 47 -11.02 0.22 -0.57
C GLY A 47 -12.40 -0.26 -1.00
N GLU A 48 -13.38 -0.14 -0.11
CA GLU A 48 -14.78 -0.52 -0.39
C GLU A 48 -15.46 0.39 -1.42
N ASP A 49 -14.99 1.64 -1.57
CA ASP A 49 -15.52 2.66 -2.49
C ASP A 49 -14.60 2.89 -3.70
N GLY A 50 -13.92 1.83 -4.17
CA GLY A 50 -13.22 1.82 -5.45
C GLY A 50 -11.75 2.26 -5.41
N PHE A 51 -11.19 2.60 -4.25
CA PHE A 51 -9.74 2.80 -4.13
C PHE A 51 -8.99 1.48 -4.41
N ASN A 52 -7.94 1.54 -5.24
CA ASN A 52 -7.13 0.38 -5.59
C ASN A 52 -5.66 0.75 -5.76
N LEU A 53 -4.79 0.02 -5.08
CA LEU A 53 -3.34 0.16 -5.13
C LEU A 53 -2.70 -1.23 -5.15
N ALA A 54 -1.87 -1.50 -6.16
CA ALA A 54 -1.07 -2.71 -6.23
C ALA A 54 0.33 -2.34 -6.74
N VAL A 55 1.30 -2.29 -5.84
CA VAL A 55 2.66 -1.82 -6.14
C VAL A 55 3.72 -2.72 -5.52
N THR A 56 4.85 -2.84 -6.20
CA THR A 56 6.07 -3.47 -5.69
C THR A 56 7.17 -2.42 -5.64
N ILE A 57 7.73 -2.20 -4.46
CA ILE A 57 8.75 -1.18 -4.19
C ILE A 57 10.08 -1.91 -4.01
N LEU A 58 11.05 -1.63 -4.86
CA LEU A 58 12.39 -2.20 -4.71
C LEU A 58 13.07 -1.62 -3.46
N ASN A 59 13.73 -2.47 -2.69
CA ASN A 59 14.51 -2.08 -1.53
C ASN A 59 15.95 -1.76 -1.98
N ARG A 60 16.24 -0.47 -2.20
CA ARG A 60 17.52 0.04 -2.70
C ARG A 60 18.00 1.20 -1.86
#